data_AF-A0A6G0QHP4-F1
#
_entry.id   AF-A0A6G0QHP4-F1
#
_cell.length_a   1.000
_cell.length_b   1.000
_cell.length_c   1.000
_cell.angle_alpha   90.00
_cell.angle_beta   90.00
_cell.angle_gamma   90.00
#
_symmetry.space_group_name_H-M   'P 1'
#
loop_
_entity.id
_entity.type
_entity.pdbx_description
1 polymer ?
#
loop_
_entity_poly.entity_id
_entity_poly.type
_entity_poly.pdbx_seq_one_letter_code
_entity_poly.pdbx_strand_id
1 'polypeptide(L)' 'MYMANEQQNDWNLWVKFAVYAYNSARHSTVALSPNELMMGRRLRPPNELLRRMETTEAGELMAYHEKLLAG' A
#
# COMPACT_ATOMS: atom_id res chain seq x y z
N MET A 1 -16.57 -10.88 3.17
CA MET A 1 -15.45 -11.83 3.34
C MET A 1 -15.02 -12.25 1.95
N TYR A 2 -13.89 -11.75 1.43
CA TYR A 2 -13.42 -12.14 0.10
C TYR A 2 -12.89 -13.56 0.23
N MET A 3 -13.74 -14.55 -0.08
CA MET A 3 -13.32 -15.94 -0.18
C MET A 3 -12.31 -16.00 -1.32
N ALA A 4 -11.02 -16.11 -0.98
CA ALA A 4 -10.00 -16.39 -1.96
C ALA A 4 -10.34 -17.74 -2.60
N ASN A 5 -10.84 -17.70 -3.83
CA ASN A 5 -10.79 -18.87 -4.69
C ASN A 5 -9.29 -19.20 -4.83
N GLU A 6 -8.83 -20.32 -4.26
CA GLU A 6 -7.41 -20.72 -4.23
C GLU A 6 -6.82 -20.99 -5.62
N GLN A 7 -7.62 -20.83 -6.68
CA GLN A 7 -7.16 -20.86 -8.05
C GLN A 7 -6.19 -19.71 -8.32
N GLN A 8 -4.91 -20.05 -8.51
CA GLN A 8 -3.83 -19.11 -8.88
C GLN A 8 -3.88 -18.72 -10.36
N ASN A 9 -5.05 -18.38 -10.90
CA ASN A 9 -5.27 -18.11 -12.33
C ASN A 9 -5.42 -16.62 -12.67
N ASP A 10 -5.62 -15.73 -11.69
CA ASP A 10 -5.75 -14.28 -11.93
C ASP A 10 -4.38 -13.56 -12.01
N TRP A 11 -3.51 -14.05 -12.90
CA TRP A 11 -2.18 -13.49 -13.07
C TRP A 11 -2.19 -12.01 -13.49
N ASN A 12 -3.22 -11.58 -14.21
CA ASN A 12 -3.39 -10.17 -14.60
C ASN A 12 -3.49 -9.23 -13.39
N LEU A 13 -4.07 -9.69 -12.29
CA LEU A 13 -4.09 -8.96 -11.03
C LEU A 13 -2.76 -9.09 -10.28
N TRP A 14 -2.25 -10.31 -10.13
CA TRP A 14 -1.04 -10.58 -9.33
C TRP A 14 0.23 -9.92 -9.86
N VAL A 15 0.39 -9.79 -11.18
CA VAL A 15 1.54 -9.10 -11.79
C VAL A 15 1.65 -7.67 -11.30
N LYS A 16 0.53 -6.97 -11.15
CA LYS A 16 0.53 -5.58 -10.69
C LYS A 16 1.11 -5.48 -9.27
N PHE A 17 0.73 -6.41 -8.40
CA PHE A 17 1.26 -6.48 -7.03
C PHE A 17 2.74 -6.88 -7.00
N ALA A 18 3.14 -7.86 -7.81
CA ALA A 18 4.53 -8.31 -7.89
C ALA A 18 5.47 -7.18 -8.38
N VAL A 19 5.07 -6.45 -9.42
CA VAL A 19 5.82 -5.30 -9.95
C VAL A 19 5.93 -4.19 -8.91
N TYR A 20 4.84 -3.89 -8.19
CA TYR A 20 4.88 -2.90 -7.11
C TYR A 20 5.86 -3.29 -6.00
N ALA A 21 5.79 -4.55 -5.53
CA ALA A 21 6.66 -5.07 -4.49
C ALA A 21 8.13 -5.01 -4.92
N TYR A 22 8.44 -5.47 -6.15
CA TYR A 22 9.79 -5.43 -6.69
C TYR A 22 10.33 -4.00 -6.83
N ASN A 23 9.56 -3.08 -7.42
CA ASN A 23 10.01 -1.71 -7.67
C ASN A 23 10.16 -0.86 -6.39
N SER A 24 9.51 -1.25 -5.30
CA SER A 24 9.58 -0.56 -4.00
C SER A 24 10.57 -1.19 -3.01
N ALA A 25 10.94 -2.46 -3.21
CA ALA A 25 11.89 -3.14 -2.35
C ALA A 25 13.32 -2.63 -2.55
N ARG A 26 14.08 -2.52 -1.46
CA ARG A 26 15.50 -2.14 -1.50
C ARG A 26 16.31 -3.31 -2.06
N HIS A 27 17.12 -3.03 -3.07
CA HIS A 27 18.03 -4.02 -3.62
C HIS A 27 19.27 -4.16 -2.72
N SER A 28 19.70 -5.38 -2.42
CA SER A 28 20.73 -5.67 -1.41
C SER A 28 22.11 -5.09 -1.73
N THR A 29 22.47 -5.01 -3.01
CA THR A 29 23.80 -4.56 -3.45
C THR A 29 23.95 -3.03 -3.53
N VAL A 30 22.87 -2.33 -3.85
CA VAL A 30 22.87 -0.86 -4.09
C VAL A 30 22.13 -0.10 -2.99
N ALA A 31 21.49 -0.79 -2.06
CA ALA A 31 20.76 -0.21 -0.93
C ALA A 31 19.72 0.85 -1.36
N LEU A 32 19.19 0.76 -2.57
CA LEU A 32 18.14 1.60 -3.14
C LEU A 32 17.14 0.71 -3.86
N SER A 33 15.89 1.14 -3.96
CA SER A 33 14.88 0.45 -4.76
C SER A 33 15.01 0.78 -6.25
N PRO A 34 14.55 -0.10 -7.17
CA PRO A 34 14.53 0.22 -8.60
C PRO A 34 13.80 1.53 -8.91
N ASN A 35 12.69 1.83 -8.23
CA ASN A 35 11.97 3.09 -8.42
C ASN A 35 12.79 4.31 -7.97
N GLU A 36 13.52 4.21 -6.86
CA GLU A 36 14.39 5.31 -6.39
C GLU A 36 15.50 5.61 -7.39
N LEU A 37 16.11 4.57 -7.97
CA LEU A 37 17.15 4.72 -8.98
C LEU A 37 16.63 5.38 -10.25
N MET A 38 15.41 5.06 -10.68
CA MET A 38 14.81 5.61 -11.90
C MET A 38 14.23 7.02 -11.70
N MET A 39 13.57 7.26 -10.56
CA MET A 39 12.79 8.48 -10.34
C MET A 39 13.55 9.54 -9.53
N GLY A 40 14.71 9.20 -8.96
CA GLY A 40 15.49 10.10 -8.09
C GLY A 40 14.80 10.43 -6.76
N ARG A 41 13.72 9.72 -6.41
CA ARG A 41 12.95 9.93 -5.17
C ARG A 41 12.28 8.64 -4.72
N ARG A 42 12.01 8.54 -3.42
CA ARG A 42 11.30 7.40 -2.82
C ARG A 42 9.89 7.26 -3.38
N LEU A 43 9.50 6.02 -3.69
CA LEU A 43 8.12 5.69 -4.03
C LEU A 43 7.22 5.96 -2.81
N ARG A 44 6.17 6.76 -3.01
CA ARG A 44 5.19 7.03 -1.95
C ARG A 44 4.15 5.92 -1.92
N PRO A 45 3.97 5.21 -0.79
CA PRO A 45 2.96 4.18 -0.67
C PRO A 45 1.53 4.78 -0.67
N PRO A 46 0.51 3.98 -1.03
CA PRO A 46 -0.87 4.47 -1.15
C PRO A 46 -1.42 5.15 0.11
N ASN A 47 -1.08 4.67 1.29
CA ASN A 47 -1.50 5.27 2.56
C ASN A 47 -0.93 6.70 2.77
N GLU A 48 0.28 7.00 2.29
CA GLU A 48 0.81 8.37 2.32
C GLU A 48 0.07 9.28 1.34
N LEU A 49 -0.40 8.74 0.21
CA LEU A 49 -1.20 9.49 -0.76
C LEU A 49 -2.62 9.74 -0.23
N LEU A 50 -3.24 8.72 0.39
CA LEU A 50 -4.58 8.81 0.98
C LEU A 50 -4.59 9.78 2.16
N ARG A 51 -3.60 9.72 3.06
CA ARG A 51 -3.49 10.65 4.20
C ARG A 51 -3.41 12.11 3.76
N ARG A 52 -2.87 12.40 2.56
CA ARG A 52 -2.86 13.75 1.99
C ARG A 52 -4.20 14.19 1.41
N MET A 53 -5.04 13.25 0.96
CA MET A 53 -6.40 13.56 0.48
C MET A 53 -7.41 13.62 1.64
N GLU A 54 -7.23 12.79 2.67
CA GLU A 54 -8.05 12.74 3.88
C GLU A 54 -7.85 13.94 4.81
N THR A 55 -6.82 14.77 4.64
CA THR A 55 -6.57 15.97 5.45
C THR A 55 -7.60 17.10 5.26
N THR A 56 -8.79 16.81 4.73
CA THR A 56 -9.95 17.73 4.75
C THR A 56 -11.07 17.26 5.68
N GLU A 57 -11.13 15.97 6.06
CA GLU A 57 -12.24 15.42 6.85
C GLU A 57 -11.77 14.32 7.83
N ALA A 58 -10.91 14.68 8.77
CA ALA A 58 -10.72 13.90 9.99
C ALA A 58 -11.94 14.10 10.91
N GLY A 59 -13.11 13.61 10.48
CA GLY A 59 -14.35 13.62 11.26
C GLY A 59 -14.37 12.50 12.29
N GLU A 60 -15.35 11.58 12.15
CA GLU A 60 -15.78 10.61 13.17
C GLU A 60 -14.81 9.44 13.48
N LEU A 61 -13.52 9.56 13.16
CA LEU A 61 -12.53 8.52 13.45
C LEU A 61 -12.47 8.16 14.95
N MET A 62 -12.66 9.16 15.81
CA MET A 62 -12.66 8.99 17.26
C MET A 62 -13.91 8.23 17.76
N ALA A 63 -15.10 8.54 17.23
CA ALA A 63 -16.34 7.87 17.61
C ALA A 63 -16.36 6.39 17.17
N TYR A 64 -15.75 6.09 16.02
CA TYR A 64 -15.55 4.72 15.57
C TYR A 64 -14.57 3.95 16.48
N HIS A 65 -13.47 4.59 16.91
CA HIS A 65 -12.49 3.97 17.79
C HIS A 65 -13.07 3.64 19.18
N GLU A 66 -13.88 4.53 19.76
CA GLU A 66 -14.56 4.30 21.04
C GLU A 66 -15.55 3.14 20.96
N LYS A 67 -16.33 3.03 19.88
CA LYS A 67 -17.22 1.88 19.65
C LYS A 67 -16.47 0.55 19.53
N LEU A 68 -15.26 0.57 18.98
CA LEU A 68 -14.44 -0.62 18.84
C LEU A 68 -13.85 -1.09 20.18
N LEU A 69 -13.52 -0.15 21.08
CA LEU A 69 -12.96 -0.42 22.40
C LEU A 69 -14.01 -0.72 23.47
N ALA A 70 -15.26 -0.33 23.25
CA ALA A 70 -16.38 -0.58 24.17
C ALA A 70 -17.05 -1.96 23.98
N GLY A 71 -16.44 -2.86 23.20
CA GLY A 71 -16.89 -4.25 23.01
C GLY A 71 -16.53 -5.15 24.17
#